data_AF-B6JF50-F1
#
_entry.id   AF-B6JF50-F1
#
_cell.length_a   1.000
_cell.length_b   1.000
_cell.length_c   1.000
_cell.angle_alpha   90.00
_cell.angle_beta   90.00
_cell.angle_gamma   90.00
#
_symmetry.space_group_name_H-M   'P 1'
#
loop_
_entity.id
_entity.type
_entity.pdbx_description
1 polymer ?
#
loop_
_entity_poly.entity_id
_entity_poly.type
_entity_poly.pdbx_seq_one_letter_code
_entity_poly.pdbx_strand_id
1 'polypeptide(L)'
;MSVQDSPADLSELIRQVETLQNEAARASAVSALGVVRDGVITGEGPTTAGRIHFSRSLDADDAAWCRRILTAAGVRDLPVSRAEAETLFQIGEAGADRTDDGLFDDLLAKAVVHHAAAASGLPVPPRSVALQPGTAIESWAPTTAVGVNVEVLEWIAMQMRGKRRNSRVLKTLVASLIGAATLPVVASLPGMIDLVS
;
A
#
# COMPACT_ATOMS: atom_id res chain seq x y z
N MET A 1 -34.80 -5.73 -13.25
CA MET A 1 -33.36 -5.95 -13.48
C MET A 1 -32.76 -6.28 -12.13
N SER A 2 -32.52 -7.57 -11.86
CA SER A 2 -32.18 -8.02 -10.50
C SER A 2 -30.82 -7.51 -10.05
N VAL A 3 -30.80 -6.89 -8.87
CA VAL A 3 -29.62 -6.54 -8.08
C VAL A 3 -28.87 -7.84 -7.74
N GLN A 4 -27.75 -8.07 -8.42
CA GLN A 4 -26.78 -9.12 -8.09
C GLN A 4 -25.59 -8.51 -7.33
N ASP A 5 -25.84 -7.64 -6.35
CA ASP A 5 -24.80 -7.12 -5.44
C ASP A 5 -24.61 -8.10 -4.27
N SER A 6 -24.01 -9.27 -4.54
CA SER A 6 -23.94 -10.39 -3.59
C SER A 6 -22.51 -10.73 -3.15
N PRO A 7 -22.30 -11.29 -1.93
CA PRO A 7 -21.03 -11.87 -1.46
C PRO A 7 -20.43 -12.94 -2.37
N ALA A 8 -21.25 -13.51 -3.27
CA ALA A 8 -20.81 -14.40 -4.33
C ALA A 8 -19.81 -13.73 -5.29
N ASP A 9 -19.92 -12.42 -5.53
CA ASP A 9 -19.05 -11.70 -6.47
C ASP A 9 -17.65 -11.46 -5.88
N LEU A 10 -17.57 -11.03 -4.61
CA LEU A 10 -16.28 -10.91 -3.91
C LEU A 10 -15.60 -12.28 -3.73
N SER A 11 -16.37 -13.31 -3.37
CA SER A 11 -15.82 -14.67 -3.20
C SER A 11 -15.28 -15.22 -4.51
N GLU A 12 -15.97 -14.95 -5.62
CA GLU A 12 -15.52 -15.34 -6.97
C GLU A 12 -14.27 -14.55 -7.38
N LEU A 13 -14.22 -13.25 -7.14
CA LEU A 13 -13.02 -12.44 -7.39
C LEU A 13 -11.82 -12.96 -6.57
N ILE A 14 -12.01 -13.30 -5.30
CA ILE A 14 -10.94 -13.87 -4.47
C ILE A 14 -10.47 -15.21 -5.02
N ARG A 15 -11.41 -16.09 -5.40
CA ARG A 15 -11.08 -17.35 -6.06
C ARG A 15 -10.27 -17.10 -7.35
N GLN A 16 -10.59 -16.06 -8.11
CA GLN A 16 -9.82 -15.66 -9.30
C GLN A 16 -8.42 -15.18 -8.92
N VAL A 17 -8.25 -14.36 -7.89
CA VAL A 17 -6.92 -13.94 -7.41
C VAL A 17 -6.09 -15.14 -6.97
N GLU A 18 -6.70 -16.16 -6.38
CA GLU A 18 -6.02 -17.37 -5.93
C GLU A 18 -5.64 -18.33 -7.08
N THR A 19 -6.41 -18.34 -8.17
CA THR A 19 -6.26 -19.33 -9.26
C THR A 19 -5.55 -18.79 -10.49
N LEU A 20 -5.79 -17.52 -10.83
CA LEU A 20 -5.13 -16.84 -11.95
C LEU A 20 -3.68 -16.51 -11.60
N GLN A 21 -2.91 -16.12 -12.61
CA GLN A 21 -1.49 -15.82 -12.48
C GLN A 21 -1.16 -14.45 -13.06
N ASN A 22 -0.05 -13.86 -12.60
CA ASN A 22 0.55 -12.64 -13.16
C ASN A 22 -0.42 -11.45 -13.22
N GLU A 23 -0.56 -10.83 -14.39
CA GLU A 23 -1.39 -9.62 -14.59
C GLU A 23 -2.88 -9.91 -14.36
N ALA A 24 -3.37 -11.09 -14.74
CA ALA A 24 -4.78 -11.44 -14.53
C ALA A 24 -5.13 -11.54 -13.05
N ALA A 25 -4.23 -12.12 -12.24
CA ALA A 25 -4.39 -12.17 -10.78
C ALA A 25 -4.35 -10.75 -10.17
N ARG A 26 -3.45 -9.89 -10.65
CA ARG A 26 -3.37 -8.48 -10.22
C ARG A 26 -4.63 -7.69 -10.58
N ALA A 27 -5.17 -7.87 -11.78
CA ALA A 27 -6.43 -7.24 -12.19
C ALA A 27 -7.61 -7.67 -11.30
N SER A 28 -7.74 -8.97 -11.04
CA SER A 28 -8.75 -9.48 -10.10
C SER A 28 -8.55 -8.95 -8.69
N ALA A 29 -7.31 -8.77 -8.23
CA ALA A 29 -7.01 -8.21 -6.91
C ALA A 29 -7.43 -6.75 -6.81
N VAL A 30 -7.16 -5.95 -7.85
CA VAL A 30 -7.62 -4.56 -7.94
C VAL A 30 -9.14 -4.49 -7.91
N SER A 31 -9.83 -5.34 -8.67
CA SER A 31 -11.30 -5.41 -8.65
C SER A 31 -11.84 -5.81 -7.27
N ALA A 32 -11.24 -6.81 -6.62
CA ALA A 32 -11.63 -7.23 -5.28
C ALA A 32 -11.44 -6.12 -4.23
N LEU A 33 -10.33 -5.38 -4.30
CA LEU A 33 -10.11 -4.20 -3.45
C LEU A 33 -11.14 -3.09 -3.75
N GLY A 34 -11.56 -2.94 -5.02
CA GLY A 34 -12.66 -2.06 -5.41
C GLY A 34 -13.98 -2.40 -4.73
N VAL A 35 -14.31 -3.69 -4.61
CA VAL A 35 -15.51 -4.14 -3.87
C VAL A 35 -15.42 -3.80 -2.38
N VAL A 36 -14.24 -3.96 -1.75
CA VAL A 36 -14.03 -3.54 -0.36
C VAL A 36 -14.21 -2.02 -0.21
N ARG A 37 -13.65 -1.23 -1.14
CA ARG A 37 -13.84 0.23 -1.18
C ARG A 37 -15.32 0.57 -1.24
N ASP A 38 -16.06 -0.06 -2.14
CA ASP A 38 -17.47 0.25 -2.35
C ASP A 38 -18.29 -0.12 -1.11
N GLY A 39 -17.99 -1.24 -0.45
CA GLY A 39 -18.56 -1.61 0.85
C GLY A 39 -18.28 -0.58 1.96
N VAL A 40 -17.06 -0.04 2.03
CA VAL A 40 -16.71 1.07 2.95
C VAL A 40 -17.52 2.33 2.61
N ILE A 41 -17.73 2.64 1.33
CA ILE A 41 -18.49 3.83 0.90
C ILE A 41 -19.97 3.70 1.26
N THR A 42 -20.61 2.60 0.85
CA THR A 42 -22.05 2.41 0.99
C THR A 42 -22.46 2.05 2.41
N GLY A 43 -21.56 1.43 3.20
CA GLY A 43 -21.93 0.78 4.45
C GLY A 43 -22.83 -0.46 4.21
N GLU A 44 -22.90 -0.93 2.96
CA GLU A 44 -23.64 -2.11 2.52
C GLU A 44 -22.69 -2.95 1.66
N GLY A 45 -22.47 -4.21 2.03
CA GLY A 45 -21.54 -5.06 1.30
C GLY A 45 -21.18 -6.34 2.03
N PRO A 46 -20.45 -7.25 1.36
CA PRO A 46 -20.09 -8.54 1.93
C PRO A 46 -19.12 -8.43 3.12
N THR A 47 -18.40 -7.31 3.24
CA THR A 47 -17.49 -7.04 4.38
C THR A 47 -18.21 -6.45 5.59
N THR A 48 -19.47 -6.00 5.45
CA THR A 48 -20.18 -5.26 6.50
C THR A 48 -20.94 -6.14 7.50
N ALA A 49 -20.95 -7.47 7.32
CA ALA A 49 -21.54 -8.46 8.22
C ALA A 49 -23.00 -8.18 8.67
N GLY A 50 -23.80 -7.52 7.83
CA GLY A 50 -25.21 -7.21 8.14
C GLY A 50 -25.41 -6.05 9.13
N ARG A 51 -24.38 -5.23 9.39
CA ARG A 51 -24.52 -4.03 10.22
C ARG A 51 -25.45 -3.02 9.55
N ILE A 52 -26.40 -2.51 10.33
CA ILE A 52 -27.35 -1.49 9.90
C ILE A 52 -26.60 -0.15 9.88
N HIS A 53 -26.08 0.20 8.71
CA HIS A 53 -25.54 1.49 8.29
C HIS A 53 -24.53 2.19 9.21
N PHE A 54 -23.25 2.04 8.87
CA PHE A 54 -22.26 3.12 9.03
C PHE A 54 -21.52 3.29 7.70
N SER A 55 -22.14 4.04 6.78
CA SER A 55 -21.48 4.51 5.56
C SER A 55 -20.19 5.22 5.94
N ARG A 56 -19.10 4.95 5.21
CA ARG A 56 -17.75 5.48 5.45
C ARG A 56 -17.07 4.97 6.72
N SER A 57 -17.47 3.84 7.27
CA SER A 57 -16.70 3.16 8.33
C SER A 57 -15.68 2.19 7.72
N LEU A 58 -14.46 2.18 8.27
CA LEU A 58 -13.43 1.19 7.96
C LEU A 58 -12.97 0.56 9.27
N ASP A 59 -13.08 -0.75 9.35
CA ASP A 59 -12.77 -1.52 10.55
C ASP A 59 -11.69 -2.59 10.33
N ALA A 60 -11.47 -3.40 11.36
CA ALA A 60 -10.48 -4.46 11.33
C ALA A 60 -10.79 -5.57 10.31
N ASP A 61 -12.07 -5.81 9.99
CA ASP A 61 -12.48 -6.82 9.01
C ASP A 61 -12.20 -6.32 7.59
N ASP A 62 -12.48 -5.05 7.28
CA ASP A 62 -12.12 -4.44 6.01
C ASP A 62 -10.59 -4.45 5.78
N ALA A 63 -9.82 -4.15 6.84
CA ALA A 63 -8.37 -4.25 6.82
C ALA A 63 -7.88 -5.69 6.59
N ALA A 64 -8.53 -6.67 7.24
CA ALA A 64 -8.22 -8.09 7.06
C ALA A 64 -8.54 -8.58 5.64
N TRP A 65 -9.65 -8.13 5.05
CA TRP A 65 -10.00 -8.43 3.65
C TRP A 65 -8.96 -7.89 2.68
N CYS A 66 -8.55 -6.63 2.83
CA CYS A 66 -7.50 -6.04 1.99
C CYS A 66 -6.20 -6.85 2.06
N ARG A 67 -5.79 -7.25 3.27
CA ARG A 67 -4.58 -8.07 3.47
C ARG A 67 -4.74 -9.45 2.82
N ARG A 68 -5.89 -10.09 2.96
CA ARG A 68 -6.16 -11.40 2.37
C ARG A 68 -6.07 -11.35 0.84
N ILE A 69 -6.64 -10.33 0.22
CA ILE A 69 -6.56 -10.12 -1.24
C ILE A 69 -5.11 -9.92 -1.67
N LEU A 70 -4.36 -9.04 -1.00
CA LEU A 70 -2.98 -8.71 -1.35
C LEU A 70 -1.98 -9.86 -1.13
N THR A 71 -2.34 -10.85 -0.32
CA THR A 71 -1.49 -12.01 0.02
C THR A 71 -2.00 -13.33 -0.57
N ALA A 72 -3.01 -13.28 -1.43
CA ALA A 72 -3.58 -14.43 -2.11
C ALA A 72 -2.59 -15.08 -3.09
N ALA A 73 -2.78 -16.37 -3.36
CA ALA A 73 -1.79 -17.23 -4.01
C ALA A 73 -1.29 -16.71 -5.37
N GLY A 74 -2.17 -16.20 -6.24
CA GLY A 74 -1.78 -15.71 -7.57
C GLY A 74 -1.00 -14.40 -7.58
N VAL A 75 -0.94 -13.67 -6.45
CA VAL A 75 -0.24 -12.38 -6.34
C VAL A 75 0.85 -12.36 -5.27
N ARG A 76 0.91 -13.34 -4.36
CA ARG A 76 1.77 -13.30 -3.17
C ARG A 76 3.28 -13.17 -3.47
N ASP A 77 3.71 -13.67 -4.62
CA ASP A 77 5.11 -13.69 -5.06
C ASP A 77 5.41 -12.59 -6.09
N LEU A 78 4.42 -11.78 -6.43
CA LEU A 78 4.58 -10.61 -7.31
C LEU A 78 4.83 -9.35 -6.45
N PRO A 79 5.58 -8.36 -6.94
CA PRO A 79 5.62 -7.04 -6.31
C PRO A 79 4.23 -6.41 -6.24
N VAL A 80 3.94 -5.64 -5.18
CA VAL A 80 2.73 -4.81 -5.14
C VAL A 80 2.73 -3.87 -6.35
N SER A 81 1.64 -3.87 -7.09
CA SER A 81 1.48 -2.99 -8.25
C SER A 81 1.02 -1.59 -7.83
N ARG A 82 1.29 -0.63 -8.71
CA ARG A 82 0.83 0.75 -8.50
C ARG A 82 -0.69 0.82 -8.36
N ALA A 83 -1.43 0.10 -9.20
CA ALA A 83 -2.90 0.08 -9.16
C ALA A 83 -3.46 -0.45 -7.83
N GLU A 84 -2.86 -1.50 -7.27
CA GLU A 84 -3.25 -2.03 -5.95
C GLU A 84 -3.01 -0.99 -4.85
N ALA A 85 -1.85 -0.33 -4.84
CA ALA A 85 -1.54 0.72 -3.88
C ALA A 85 -2.46 1.95 -4.02
N GLU A 86 -2.80 2.34 -5.25
CA GLU A 86 -3.76 3.42 -5.53
C GLU A 86 -5.16 3.07 -5.03
N THR A 87 -5.63 1.83 -5.20
CA THR A 87 -6.93 1.38 -4.65
C THR A 87 -6.93 1.38 -3.13
N LEU A 88 -5.82 0.99 -2.46
CA LEU A 88 -5.71 1.12 -1.00
C LEU A 88 -5.80 2.59 -0.56
N PHE A 89 -5.17 3.52 -1.28
CA PHE A 89 -5.38 4.94 -0.98
C PHE A 89 -6.84 5.36 -1.13
N GLN A 90 -7.58 4.84 -2.13
CA GLN A 90 -9.00 5.14 -2.30
C GLN A 90 -9.85 4.59 -1.16
N ILE A 91 -9.56 3.38 -0.68
CA ILE A 91 -10.24 2.77 0.48
C ILE A 91 -10.01 3.63 1.74
N GLY A 92 -8.76 4.05 1.97
CA GLY A 92 -8.43 4.91 3.11
C GLY A 92 -9.18 6.25 3.08
N GLU A 93 -9.37 6.84 1.90
CA GLU A 93 -10.16 8.07 1.74
C GLU A 93 -11.67 7.86 1.89
N ALA A 94 -12.17 6.68 1.52
CA ALA A 94 -13.57 6.32 1.71
C ALA A 94 -13.92 6.23 3.21
N GLY A 95 -13.05 5.62 4.02
CA GLY A 95 -13.21 5.46 5.47
C GLY A 95 -13.05 6.76 6.25
N ALA A 96 -14.17 7.46 6.53
CA ALA A 96 -14.19 8.66 7.35
C ALA A 96 -14.16 8.36 8.86
N ASP A 97 -14.76 7.23 9.27
CA ASP A 97 -14.78 6.71 10.63
C ASP A 97 -13.93 5.45 10.71
N ARG A 98 -13.02 5.38 11.69
CA ARG A 98 -12.00 4.33 11.79
C ARG A 98 -12.11 3.59 13.11
N THR A 99 -12.21 2.27 13.03
CA THR A 99 -12.24 1.35 14.20
C THR A 99 -11.31 0.15 14.00
N ASP A 100 -10.38 0.26 13.06
CA ASP A 100 -9.41 -0.78 12.69
C ASP A 100 -8.10 -0.75 13.50
N ASP A 101 -8.01 0.10 14.53
CA ASP A 101 -6.81 0.30 15.36
C ASP A 101 -5.51 0.55 14.57
N GLY A 102 -5.63 1.14 13.38
CA GLY A 102 -4.49 1.46 12.50
C GLY A 102 -3.96 0.28 11.68
N LEU A 103 -4.62 -0.88 11.71
CA LEU A 103 -4.24 -2.06 10.92
C LEU A 103 -4.22 -1.77 9.41
N PHE A 104 -5.17 -0.98 8.92
CA PHE A 104 -5.21 -0.62 7.51
C PHE A 104 -4.11 0.38 7.15
N ASP A 105 -3.79 1.30 8.06
CA ASP A 105 -2.75 2.31 7.84
C ASP A 105 -1.34 1.68 7.78
N ASP A 106 -1.10 0.66 8.61
CA ASP A 106 0.10 -0.19 8.56
C ASP A 106 0.19 -0.95 7.23
N LEU A 107 -0.92 -1.60 6.82
CA LEU A 107 -0.99 -2.32 5.55
C LEU A 107 -0.73 -1.40 4.34
N LEU A 108 -1.35 -0.23 4.31
CA LEU A 108 -1.16 0.78 3.26
C LEU A 108 0.30 1.22 3.21
N ALA A 109 0.92 1.53 4.35
CA ALA A 109 2.32 1.94 4.40
C ALA A 109 3.25 0.84 3.85
N LYS A 110 3.07 -0.41 4.29
CA LYS A 110 3.83 -1.56 3.80
C LYS A 110 3.66 -1.76 2.29
N ALA A 111 2.43 -1.69 1.79
CA ALA A 111 2.12 -1.89 0.37
C ALA A 111 2.76 -0.81 -0.51
N VAL A 112 2.70 0.47 -0.09
CA VAL A 112 3.31 1.59 -0.82
C VAL A 112 4.83 1.46 -0.86
N VAL A 113 5.46 1.15 0.29
CA VAL A 113 6.91 0.98 0.36
C VAL A 113 7.37 -0.24 -0.45
N HIS A 114 6.59 -1.33 -0.42
CA HIS A 114 6.88 -2.54 -1.18
C HIS A 114 6.86 -2.27 -2.68
N HIS A 115 5.81 -1.60 -3.17
CA HIS A 115 5.74 -1.14 -4.54
C HIS A 115 6.91 -0.24 -4.89
N ALA A 116 7.21 0.74 -4.03
CA ALA A 116 8.24 1.73 -4.31
C ALA A 116 9.64 1.12 -4.42
N ALA A 117 10.00 0.24 -3.49
CA ALA A 117 11.27 -0.47 -3.52
C ALA A 117 11.38 -1.35 -4.77
N ALA A 118 10.36 -2.15 -5.08
CA ALA A 118 10.37 -3.02 -6.24
C ALA A 118 10.40 -2.26 -7.57
N ALA A 119 9.61 -1.18 -7.71
CA ALA A 119 9.61 -0.31 -8.90
C ALA A 119 10.96 0.42 -9.08
N SER A 120 11.73 0.56 -8.00
CA SER A 120 13.09 1.11 -8.03
C SER A 120 14.16 0.04 -8.28
N GLY A 121 13.77 -1.22 -8.54
CA GLY A 121 14.68 -2.33 -8.78
C GLY A 121 15.34 -2.90 -7.51
N LEU A 122 14.88 -2.50 -6.33
CA LEU A 122 15.40 -2.99 -5.06
C LEU A 122 14.75 -4.33 -4.71
N PRO A 123 15.49 -5.25 -4.08
CA PRO A 123 14.94 -6.54 -3.67
C PRO A 123 13.89 -6.32 -2.58
N VAL A 124 12.75 -7.01 -2.74
CA VAL A 124 11.68 -7.01 -1.74
C VAL A 124 11.30 -8.44 -1.39
N PRO A 125 10.95 -8.74 -0.13
CA PRO A 125 10.47 -10.06 0.23
C PRO A 125 9.06 -10.32 -0.36
N PRO A 126 8.60 -11.57 -0.41
CA PRO A 126 7.23 -11.89 -0.83
C PRO A 126 6.20 -11.11 -0.01
N ARG A 127 5.05 -10.78 -0.64
CA ARG A 127 3.99 -9.99 0.00
C ARG A 127 3.49 -10.63 1.31
N SER A 128 3.44 -11.96 1.31
CA SER A 128 3.04 -12.75 2.48
C SER A 128 3.97 -12.61 3.71
N VAL A 129 5.16 -12.02 3.54
CA VAL A 129 6.08 -11.65 4.62
C VAL A 129 6.03 -10.14 4.85
N ALA A 130 6.19 -9.34 3.78
CA ALA A 130 6.27 -7.88 3.85
C ALA A 130 5.02 -7.23 4.47
N LEU A 131 3.84 -7.75 4.14
CA LEU A 131 2.55 -7.18 4.51
C LEU A 131 1.95 -7.77 5.81
N GLN A 132 2.71 -8.62 6.52
CA GLN A 132 2.23 -9.14 7.80
C GLN A 132 2.21 -8.04 8.86
N PRO A 133 1.21 -7.99 9.74
CA PRO A 133 1.14 -6.97 10.81
C PRO A 133 2.40 -6.91 11.67
N GLY A 134 2.99 -8.05 12.01
CA GLY A 134 4.18 -8.15 12.86
C GLY A 134 5.51 -7.83 12.16
N THR A 135 5.54 -7.70 10.84
CA THR A 135 6.77 -7.40 10.09
C THR A 135 7.00 -5.89 10.09
N ALA A 136 8.10 -5.43 10.68
CA ALA A 136 8.49 -4.01 10.61
C ALA A 136 8.89 -3.63 9.17
N ILE A 137 8.58 -2.41 8.72
CA ILE A 137 8.97 -1.95 7.38
C ILE A 137 10.49 -1.88 7.28
N GLU A 138 11.14 -1.41 8.33
CA GLU A 138 12.59 -1.22 8.45
C GLU A 138 13.38 -2.54 8.37
N SER A 139 12.73 -3.69 8.58
CA SER A 139 13.41 -4.98 8.51
C SER A 139 13.65 -5.47 7.08
N TRP A 140 13.04 -4.83 6.08
CA TRP A 140 13.17 -5.23 4.67
C TRP A 140 13.22 -4.04 3.71
N ALA A 141 12.64 -2.91 4.07
CA ALA A 141 12.67 -1.71 3.25
C ALA A 141 14.02 -1.00 3.40
N PRO A 142 14.52 -0.38 2.32
CA PRO A 142 15.69 0.48 2.39
C PRO A 142 15.44 1.63 3.38
N THR A 143 16.30 1.75 4.39
CA THR A 143 16.20 2.81 5.42
C THR A 143 16.69 4.18 4.93
N THR A 144 17.24 4.24 3.71
CA THR A 144 17.71 5.47 3.06
C THR A 144 17.17 5.54 1.64
N ALA A 145 16.80 6.73 1.16
CA ALA A 145 16.29 6.93 -0.21
C ALA A 145 17.31 6.65 -1.33
N VAL A 146 18.54 6.27 -0.97
CA VAL A 146 19.57 5.87 -1.93
C VAL A 146 19.06 4.67 -2.71
N GLY A 147 18.76 4.88 -3.99
CA GLY A 147 18.25 3.86 -4.90
C GLY A 147 16.74 3.82 -5.08
N VAL A 148 15.96 4.72 -4.46
CA VAL A 148 14.52 4.86 -4.76
C VAL A 148 14.31 5.81 -5.94
N ASN A 149 13.53 5.38 -6.93
CA ASN A 149 13.25 6.13 -8.15
C ASN A 149 12.49 7.43 -7.82
N VAL A 150 12.98 8.55 -8.35
CA VAL A 150 12.40 9.89 -8.15
C VAL A 150 10.94 9.95 -8.61
N GLU A 151 10.58 9.30 -9.72
CA GLU A 151 9.19 9.27 -10.23
C GLU A 151 8.24 8.61 -9.22
N VAL A 152 8.71 7.57 -8.54
CA VAL A 152 7.94 6.87 -7.50
C VAL A 152 7.76 7.78 -6.29
N LEU A 153 8.79 8.53 -5.88
CA LEU A 153 8.69 9.49 -4.79
C LEU A 153 7.73 10.63 -5.12
N GLU A 154 7.77 11.15 -6.35
CA GLU A 154 6.84 12.17 -6.82
C GLU A 154 5.40 11.66 -6.86
N TRP A 155 5.18 10.43 -7.31
CA TRP A 155 3.86 9.79 -7.27
C TRP A 155 3.35 9.66 -5.83
N ILE A 156 4.16 9.18 -4.89
CA ILE A 156 3.76 9.10 -3.48
C ILE A 156 3.41 10.49 -2.95
N ALA A 157 4.26 11.49 -3.20
CA ALA A 157 4.01 12.86 -2.79
C ALA A 157 2.70 13.42 -3.36
N MET A 158 2.38 13.11 -4.62
CA MET A 158 1.12 13.48 -5.26
C MET A 158 -0.09 12.82 -4.58
N GLN A 159 0.00 11.52 -4.27
CA GLN A 159 -1.04 10.82 -3.51
C GLN A 159 -1.23 11.46 -2.13
N MET A 160 -0.18 11.95 -1.48
CA MET A 160 -0.27 12.59 -0.17
C MET A 160 -0.84 14.02 -0.22
N ARG A 161 -0.51 14.81 -1.24
CA ARG A 161 -0.87 16.25 -1.32
C ARG A 161 -2.37 16.49 -1.45
N GLY A 162 -3.09 15.58 -2.09
CA GLY A 162 -4.53 15.70 -2.33
C GLY A 162 -5.43 15.18 -1.19
N LYS A 163 -4.86 14.58 -0.14
CA LYS A 163 -5.59 13.67 0.77
C LYS A 163 -5.42 14.09 2.23
N ARG A 164 -6.48 14.65 2.83
CA ARG A 164 -6.46 15.26 4.19
C ARG A 164 -6.11 14.27 5.30
N ARG A 165 -6.23 12.97 5.07
CA ARG A 165 -6.06 11.91 6.08
C ARG A 165 -5.09 10.84 5.58
N ASN A 166 -3.80 11.17 5.60
CA ASN A 166 -2.75 10.18 5.32
C ASN A 166 -2.08 9.68 6.60
N SER A 167 -1.79 8.38 6.65
CA SER A 167 -1.22 7.64 7.78
C SER A 167 0.00 8.34 8.37
N ARG A 168 0.10 8.42 9.71
CA ARG A 168 1.29 8.98 10.40
C ARG A 168 2.56 8.21 10.04
N VAL A 169 2.45 6.91 9.82
CA VAL A 169 3.56 6.04 9.40
C VAL A 169 4.01 6.41 7.99
N LEU A 170 3.05 6.56 7.06
CA LEU A 170 3.36 6.99 5.69
C LEU A 170 3.96 8.40 5.65
N LYS A 171 3.47 9.33 6.47
CA LYS A 171 4.05 10.67 6.62
C LYS A 171 5.49 10.63 7.12
N THR A 172 5.79 9.76 8.09
CA THR A 172 7.13 9.61 8.65
C THR A 172 8.09 9.01 7.62
N LEU A 173 7.65 7.97 6.92
CA LEU A 173 8.45 7.29 5.88
C LEU A 173 8.68 8.18 4.65
N VAL A 174 7.68 8.94 4.23
CA VAL A 174 7.86 9.89 3.13
C VAL A 174 8.74 11.06 3.54
N ALA A 175 8.64 11.54 4.79
CA ALA A 175 9.56 12.54 5.31
C ALA A 175 11.02 12.02 5.35
N SER A 176 11.25 10.75 5.69
CA SER A 176 12.59 10.16 5.64
C SER A 176 13.08 9.90 4.21
N LEU A 177 12.18 9.51 3.29
CA LEU A 177 12.51 9.27 1.88
C LEU A 177 12.80 10.59 1.12
N ILE A 178 12.00 11.64 1.33
CA ILE A 178 12.19 12.95 0.69
C ILE A 178 13.33 13.73 1.37
N GLY A 179 13.47 13.64 2.70
CA GLY A 179 14.53 14.31 3.46
C GLY A 179 15.96 13.83 3.11
N ALA A 180 16.09 12.62 2.57
CA ALA A 180 17.37 12.10 2.09
C ALA A 180 17.75 12.59 0.68
N ALA A 181 16.81 13.09 -0.13
CA ALA A 181 17.07 13.60 -1.47
C ALA A 181 17.57 15.06 -1.51
N THR A 182 17.61 15.75 -0.37
CA THR A 182 18.03 17.17 -0.28
C THR A 182 19.35 17.37 0.46
N LEU A 183 20.11 16.31 0.77
CA LEU A 183 21.47 16.49 1.28
C LEU A 183 22.36 17.02 0.14
N PRO A 184 22.94 18.24 0.26
CA PRO A 184 23.97 18.65 -0.66
C PRO A 184 25.14 17.69 -0.46
N VAL A 185 25.53 17.02 -1.54
CA VAL A 185 26.81 16.31 -1.63
C VAL A 185 27.90 17.36 -1.47
N VAL A 186 28.30 17.65 -0.24
CA VAL A 186 29.55 18.35 0.04
C VAL A 186 30.64 17.34 -0.28
N ALA A 187 31.09 17.40 -1.53
CA ALA A 187 32.22 16.63 -2.00
C ALA A 187 33.42 16.87 -1.08
N SER A 188 33.95 15.76 -0.57
CA SER A 188 35.26 15.66 0.05
C SER A 188 36.33 16.27 -0.86
N LEU A 189 37.00 17.32 -0.40
CA LEU A 189 38.30 17.73 -0.92
C LEU A 189 39.38 17.03 -0.08
N PRO A 190 40.20 16.13 -0.64
CA PRO A 190 41.37 15.61 0.06
C PRO A 190 42.39 16.75 0.14
N GLY A 191 42.68 17.20 1.36
CA GLY A 191 43.77 18.13 1.65
C GLY A 191 45.11 17.45 1.38
N MET A 192 45.55 17.52 0.13
CA MET A 192 46.95 17.32 -0.26
C MET A 192 47.43 18.58 -0.96
N ILE A 193 47.97 19.52 -0.19
CA ILE A 193 49.06 20.38 -0.66
C ILE A 193 50.03 20.52 0.51
N ASP A 194 51.09 19.74 0.43
CA ASP A 194 52.33 19.96 1.18
C ASP A 194 53.30 20.73 0.26
N LEU A 195 54.23 21.45 0.90
CA LEU A 195 55.47 22.03 0.37
C LEU A 195 55.41 23.36 -0.43
N VAL A 196 56.05 24.41 0.10
CA VAL A 196 57.41 24.90 -0.25
C VAL A 196 57.70 26.25 0.45
N SER A 197 58.90 26.31 1.05
CA SER A 197 59.71 27.44 1.56
C SER A 197 59.41 28.07 2.92
#